data_AF-A0A3M4AYZ3-F1
#
_entry.id   AF-A0A3M4AYZ3-F1
#
_cell.length_a   1.000
_cell.length_b   1.000
_cell.length_c   1.000
_cell.angle_alpha   90.00
_cell.angle_beta   90.00
_cell.angle_gamma   90.00
#
_symmetry.space_group_name_H-M   'P 1'
#
loop_
_entity.id
_entity.type
_entity.pdbx_description
1 polymer ?
#
loop_
_entity_poly.entity_id
_entity_poly.type
_entity_poly.pdbx_seq_one_letter_code
_entity_poly.pdbx_strand_id
1 'polypeptide(L)'
;MKDRWLLACGPFFSIEIAMTMTEQLNALGSILAQGSLHSLFQPIICLSERRILGYEALSRGPSNSPLHSPVALFSVASHAGRLSELEIACLLYTS
;
A
#
# COMPACT_ATOMS: atom_id res chain seq x y z
N MET A 1 -8.43 3.66 28.12
CA MET A 1 -7.40 3.56 29.17
C MET A 1 -7.04 2.08 29.28
N LYS A 2 -6.30 1.58 28.30
CA LYS A 2 -4.86 1.31 28.32
C LYS A 2 -4.63 -0.22 28.44
N ASP A 3 -4.14 -0.76 27.32
CA ASP A 3 -3.08 -1.78 27.24
C ASP A 3 -3.46 -3.25 27.48
N ARG A 4 -3.73 -4.00 26.39
CA ARG A 4 -3.35 -5.43 26.26
C ARG A 4 -3.42 -6.01 24.83
N TRP A 5 -2.70 -5.42 23.87
CA TRP A 5 -2.42 -6.05 22.56
C TRP A 5 -0.97 -6.54 22.49
N LEU A 6 -0.56 -7.35 23.44
CA LEU A 6 0.71 -8.09 23.38
C LEU A 6 0.41 -9.56 23.63
N LEU A 7 0.93 -10.40 22.73
CA LEU A 7 1.01 -11.86 22.75
C LEU A 7 -0.11 -12.64 22.05
N ALA A 8 0.02 -12.81 20.73
CA ALA A 8 -0.36 -14.04 20.03
C ALA A 8 0.43 -14.19 18.70
N CYS A 9 1.75 -14.32 18.78
CA CYS A 9 2.53 -14.90 17.69
C CYS A 9 2.47 -16.44 17.82
N GLY A 10 1.70 -17.09 16.96
CA GLY A 10 1.69 -18.55 16.80
C GLY A 10 2.66 -19.01 15.70
N PRO A 11 3.18 -20.26 15.74
CA PRO A 11 4.26 -20.74 14.86
C PRO A 11 3.72 -21.31 13.54
N PHE A 12 2.84 -20.57 12.87
CA PHE A 12 2.26 -20.92 11.56
C PHE A 12 2.51 -19.80 10.56
N PHE A 13 3.77 -19.40 10.42
CA PHE A 13 4.19 -18.47 9.39
C PHE A 13 5.44 -19.04 8.72
N SER A 14 5.20 -19.90 7.75
CA SER A 14 6.23 -20.43 6.86
C SER A 14 6.92 -19.25 6.19
N ILE A 15 8.18 -18.97 6.57
CA ILE A 15 9.21 -18.26 5.78
C ILE A 15 8.60 -17.24 4.80
N GLU A 16 8.14 -16.10 5.30
CA GLU A 16 8.02 -14.94 4.40
C GLU A 16 9.45 -14.52 4.08
N ILE A 17 9.84 -14.65 2.81
CA ILE A 17 11.10 -14.13 2.30
C ILE A 17 11.07 -12.61 2.53
N ALA A 18 11.69 -12.16 3.61
CA ALA A 18 11.85 -10.74 3.88
C ALA A 18 12.72 -10.16 2.75
N MET A 19 12.11 -9.34 1.89
CA MET A 19 12.87 -8.60 0.87
C MET A 19 13.92 -7.73 1.55
N THR A 20 15.13 -7.77 1.02
CA THR A 20 16.21 -6.87 1.44
C THR A 20 15.89 -5.42 1.03
N MET A 21 16.52 -4.45 1.69
CA MET A 21 16.32 -3.03 1.34
C MET A 21 16.66 -2.74 -0.13
N THR A 22 17.71 -3.34 -0.66
CA THR A 22 18.10 -3.18 -2.07
C THR A 22 17.03 -3.69 -3.03
N GLU A 23 16.44 -4.86 -2.75
CA GLU A 23 15.35 -5.41 -3.56
C GLU A 23 14.10 -4.53 -3.50
N GLN A 24 13.80 -3.94 -2.34
CA GLN A 24 12.68 -3.02 -2.18
C GLN A 24 12.87 -1.74 -3.00
N LEU A 25 14.08 -1.16 -2.98
CA LEU A 25 14.41 0.02 -3.78
C LEU A 25 14.32 -0.26 -5.28
N ASN A 26 14.82 -1.42 -5.74
CA ASN A 26 14.72 -1.83 -7.14
C ASN A 26 13.26 -2.09 -7.56
N ALA A 27 12.47 -2.71 -6.69
CA ALA A 27 11.05 -2.94 -6.92
C ALA A 27 10.28 -1.62 -7.01
N LEU A 28 10.52 -0.67 -6.10
CA LEU A 28 9.94 0.67 -6.17
C LEU A 28 10.31 1.38 -7.48
N GLY A 29 11.59 1.32 -7.87
CA GLY A 29 12.05 1.87 -9.14
C GLY A 29 11.30 1.29 -10.34
N SER A 30 11.09 -0.03 -10.34
CA SER A 30 10.34 -0.72 -11.40
C SER A 30 8.87 -0.31 -11.42
N ILE A 31 8.22 -0.20 -10.26
CA ILE A 31 6.81 0.24 -10.13
C ILE A 31 6.62 1.64 -10.72
N LEU A 32 7.51 2.59 -10.38
CA LEU A 32 7.45 3.96 -10.85
C LEU A 32 7.74 4.06 -12.35
N ALA A 33 8.75 3.33 -12.85
CA ALA A 33 9.11 3.32 -14.26
C ALA A 33 8.03 2.70 -15.16
N GLN A 34 7.33 1.68 -14.67
CA GLN A 34 6.32 0.93 -15.42
C GLN A 34 4.89 1.45 -15.16
N GLY A 35 4.69 2.39 -14.23
CA GLY A 35 3.37 2.85 -13.82
C GLY A 35 2.50 1.73 -13.24
N SER A 36 3.11 0.74 -12.58
CA SER A 36 2.41 -0.47 -12.09
C SER A 36 1.69 -0.25 -10.76
N LEU A 37 0.95 0.85 -10.68
CA LEU A 37 0.06 1.19 -9.57
C LEU A 37 -1.39 0.97 -10.00
N HIS A 38 -2.23 0.59 -9.04
CA HIS A 38 -3.67 0.52 -9.24
C HIS A 38 -4.40 1.05 -8.01
N SER A 39 -5.65 1.45 -8.19
CA SER A 39 -6.50 1.93 -7.09
C SER A 39 -7.66 0.97 -6.88
N LEU A 40 -7.89 0.62 -5.61
CA LEU A 40 -9.16 0.01 -5.19
C LEU A 40 -10.08 1.13 -4.70
N PHE A 41 -11.39 0.95 -4.83
CA PHE A 41 -12.36 1.97 -4.47
C PHE A 41 -13.30 1.48 -3.38
N GLN A 42 -13.22 2.12 -2.21
CA GLN A 42 -14.11 1.82 -1.09
C GLN A 42 -15.24 2.85 -1.05
N PRO A 43 -16.53 2.43 -1.08
CA PRO A 43 -17.64 3.37 -1.01
C PRO A 43 -17.75 4.01 0.38
N ILE A 44 -17.96 5.32 0.40
CA ILE A 44 -18.31 6.09 1.59
C ILE A 44 -19.83 6.29 1.59
N ILE A 45 -20.51 5.80 2.63
CA ILE A 45 -21.99 5.69 2.66
C ILE A 45 -22.59 6.62 3.71
N CYS A 46 -23.61 7.38 3.32
CA CYS A 46 -24.48 8.09 4.26
C CYS A 46 -25.56 7.12 4.78
N LEU A 47 -25.48 6.76 6.06
CA LEU A 47 -26.39 5.75 6.65
C LEU A 47 -27.83 6.24 6.79
N SER A 48 -28.04 7.51 7.14
CA SER A 48 -29.37 8.11 7.27
C SER A 48 -30.10 8.19 5.94
N GLU A 49 -29.38 8.57 4.88
CA GLU A 49 -29.93 8.74 3.52
C GLU A 49 -29.85 7.46 2.68
N ARG A 50 -29.17 6.41 3.18
CA ARG A 50 -28.92 5.13 2.49
C ARG A 50 -28.36 5.29 1.07
N ARG A 51 -27.44 6.23 0.88
CA ARG A 51 -26.80 6.50 -0.42
C ARG A 51 -25.29 6.61 -0.33
N ILE A 52 -24.62 6.37 -1.45
CA ILE A 52 -23.19 6.57 -1.61
C ILE A 52 -22.91 8.07 -1.74
N LEU A 53 -21.95 8.58 -0.95
CA LEU A 53 -21.46 9.96 -1.01
C LEU A 53 -20.28 10.12 -1.97
N GLY A 54 -19.48 9.06 -2.11
CA GLY A 54 -18.29 9.02 -2.95
C GLY A 54 -17.51 7.74 -2.71
N TYR A 55 -16.31 7.69 -3.26
CA TYR A 55 -15.39 6.57 -3.10
C TYR A 55 -14.04 7.06 -2.61
N GLU A 56 -13.46 6.35 -1.67
CA GLU A 56 -12.06 6.50 -1.30
C GLU A 56 -11.20 5.67 -2.25
N ALA A 57 -10.21 6.30 -2.87
CA ALA A 57 -9.22 5.63 -3.70
C ALA A 57 -8.08 5.10 -2.81
N LEU A 58 -7.82 3.81 -2.90
CA LEU A 58 -6.84 3.09 -2.09
C LEU A 58 -5.74 2.55 -3.00
N SER A 59 -4.60 3.26 -3.05
CA SER A 59 -3.46 2.90 -3.91
C SER A 59 -2.85 1.55 -3.54
N ARG A 60 -2.40 0.82 -4.57
CA ARG A 60 -1.76 -0.49 -4.46
C ARG A 60 -0.62 -0.61 -5.47
N GLY A 61 0.49 -1.21 -5.02
CA GLY A 61 1.50 -1.75 -5.95
C GLY A 61 1.09 -3.11 -6.51
N PRO A 62 1.94 -3.77 -7.31
CA PRO A 62 1.65 -5.07 -7.91
C PRO A 62 1.25 -6.13 -6.87
N SER A 63 0.18 -6.90 -7.13
CA SER A 63 -0.40 -7.86 -6.18
C SER A 63 0.52 -9.03 -5.82
N ASN A 64 1.48 -9.34 -6.68
CA ASN A 64 2.50 -10.37 -6.48
C ASN A 64 3.79 -9.81 -5.83
N SER A 65 3.73 -8.62 -5.23
CA SER A 65 4.87 -7.94 -4.61
C SER A 65 4.60 -7.62 -3.14
N PRO A 66 5.60 -7.69 -2.25
CA PRO A 66 5.53 -7.13 -0.91
C PRO A 66 5.22 -5.62 -0.87
N LEU A 67 5.41 -4.91 -1.99
CA LEU A 67 4.98 -3.52 -2.17
C LEU A 67 3.52 -3.37 -2.65
N HIS A 68 2.71 -4.43 -2.61
CA HIS A 68 1.27 -4.32 -2.85
C HIS A 68 0.59 -3.42 -1.81
N SER A 69 0.96 -3.60 -0.53
CA SER A 69 0.40 -2.83 0.58
C SER A 69 0.83 -1.36 0.49
N PRO A 70 -0.11 -0.39 0.61
CA PRO A 70 0.24 1.03 0.58
C PRO A 70 1.19 1.40 1.72
N VAL A 71 1.06 0.76 2.89
CA VAL A 71 1.94 1.05 4.03
C VAL A 71 3.39 0.71 3.69
N ALA A 72 3.64 -0.47 3.12
CA ALA A 72 4.99 -0.89 2.71
C ALA A 72 5.51 -0.02 1.56
N LEU A 73 4.69 0.21 0.54
CA LEU A 73 5.03 1.00 -0.64
C LEU A 73 5.45 2.43 -0.29
N PHE A 74 4.64 3.13 0.51
CA PHE A 74 4.92 4.50 0.92
C PHE A 74 6.07 4.59 1.92
N SER A 75 6.23 3.58 2.79
CA SER A 75 7.40 3.50 3.67
C SER A 75 8.69 3.42 2.86
N VAL A 76 8.77 2.52 1.87
CA VAL A 76 9.97 2.39 1.01
C VAL A 76 10.22 3.67 0.20
N ALA A 77 9.17 4.28 -0.35
CA ALA A 77 9.30 5.55 -1.08
C ALA A 77 9.80 6.68 -0.19
N SER A 78 9.33 6.75 1.05
CA SER A 78 9.81 7.72 2.05
C SER A 78 11.30 7.50 2.38
N HIS A 79 11.70 6.26 2.67
CA HIS A 79 13.11 5.93 2.94
C HIS A 79 14.02 6.20 1.73
N ALA A 80 13.50 6.05 0.52
CA ALA A 80 14.20 6.34 -0.73
C ALA A 80 14.24 7.85 -1.10
N GLY A 81 13.53 8.71 -0.37
CA GLY A 81 13.38 10.14 -0.72
C GLY A 81 12.54 10.39 -1.98
N ARG A 82 11.69 9.44 -2.37
CA ARG A 82 10.88 9.45 -3.60
C ARG A 82 9.37 9.48 -3.33
N LEU A 83 8.97 9.94 -2.15
CA LEU A 83 7.57 9.99 -1.74
C LEU A 83 6.71 10.84 -2.68
N SER A 84 7.18 12.03 -3.05
CA SER A 84 6.45 12.94 -3.95
C SER A 84 6.27 12.36 -5.36
N GLU A 85 7.27 11.65 -5.87
CA GLU A 85 7.18 10.97 -7.16
C GLU A 85 6.11 9.86 -7.13
N LEU A 86 6.05 9.09 -6.04
CA LEU A 86 5.02 8.08 -5.84
C LEU A 86 3.63 8.71 -5.74
N GLU A 87 3.46 9.81 -4.99
CA GLU A 87 2.18 10.52 -4.88
C GLU A 87 1.66 10.99 -6.24
N ILE A 88 2.53 11.59 -7.05
CA ILE A 88 2.20 11.99 -8.43
C ILE A 88 1.82 10.76 -9.26
N ALA A 89 2.58 9.67 -9.17
CA ALA A 89 2.27 8.43 -9.88
C ALA A 89 0.90 7.86 -9.49
N CYS A 90 0.52 7.89 -8.21
CA CYS A 90 -0.81 7.47 -7.77
C CYS A 90 -1.94 8.28 -8.42
N LEU A 91 -1.73 9.59 -8.63
CA LEU A 91 -2.70 10.45 -9.33
C LEU A 91 -2.78 10.16 -10.83
N LEU A 92 -1.65 9.79 -11.45
CA LEU A 92 -1.57 9.52 -12.88
C LEU A 92 -2.07 8.12 -13.27
N TYR A 93 -1.88 7.13 -12.40
CA TYR A 93 -2.16 5.70 -12.69
C TYR A 93 -3.37 5.15 -11.94
N THR A 94 -4.21 6.01 -11.34
CA THR A 94 -5.54 5.60 -10.87
C THR A 94 -6.41 5.28 -12.08
N SER A 95 -6.54 3.98 -12.39
CA SER A 95 -7.45 3.42 -13.40
C SER A 95 -8.65 2.74 -12.75
#